data_AF-A0A7X3KIE9-F1
#
_entry.id   AF-A0A7X3KIE9-F1
#
_cell.length_a   1.000
_cell.length_b   1.000
_cell.length_c   1.000
_cell.angle_alpha   90.00
_cell.angle_beta   90.00
_cell.angle_gamma   90.00
#
_symmetry.space_group_name_H-M   'P 1'
#
loop_
_entity.id
_entity.type
_entity.pdbx_description
1 polymer ?
#
loop_
_entity_poly.entity_id
_entity_poly.type
_entity_poly.pdbx_seq_one_letter_code
_entity_poly.pdbx_strand_id
1 'polypeptide(L)'
;MTITSSLLDDANRMRELSLQLIGLDLSEADVNEKLDSILDEQRRICIAMDNVVEESGMSQFPFEIKRILSECKEMSSGFNTILLQEKKAAQEQLQSITHTKRARNSYQQDDMMQTPALFINKQG
;
A
#
# COMPACT_ATOMS: atom_id res chain seq x y z
N MET A 1 22.13 -16.92 23.20
CA MET A 1 21.48 -15.72 22.65
C MET A 1 21.02 -14.86 23.81
N THR A 2 21.31 -13.56 23.81
CA THR A 2 20.80 -12.60 24.81
C THR A 2 19.60 -11.86 24.23
N ILE A 3 18.67 -11.42 25.07
CA ILE A 3 17.46 -10.68 24.63
C ILE A 3 17.82 -9.47 23.73
N THR A 4 18.95 -8.83 24.02
CA THR A 4 19.51 -7.72 23.23
C THR A 4 19.93 -8.10 21.80
N SER A 5 20.40 -9.33 21.54
CA SER A 5 20.76 -9.75 20.18
C SER A 5 19.53 -9.99 19.32
N SER A 6 18.48 -10.60 19.90
CA SER A 6 17.19 -10.83 19.21
C SER A 6 16.54 -9.51 18.77
N LEU A 7 16.49 -8.52 19.65
CA LEU A 7 15.90 -7.21 19.32
C LEU A 7 16.67 -6.45 18.24
N LEU A 8 18.00 -6.59 18.24
CA LEU A 8 18.84 -5.96 17.22
C LEU A 8 18.62 -6.63 15.86
N ASP A 9 18.51 -7.95 15.82
CA ASP A 9 18.22 -8.71 14.61
C ASP A 9 16.84 -8.36 14.06
N ASP A 10 15.81 -8.31 14.91
CA ASP A 10 14.46 -7.88 14.56
C ASP A 10 14.42 -6.46 14.00
N ALA A 11 15.15 -5.53 14.63
CA ALA A 11 15.22 -4.15 14.16
C ALA A 11 15.95 -3.99 12.82
N ASN A 12 17.06 -4.71 12.64
CA ASN A 12 17.78 -4.75 11.36
C ASN A 12 16.87 -5.32 10.27
N ARG A 13 16.11 -6.36 10.59
CA ARG A 13 15.16 -6.97 9.67
C ARG A 13 14.03 -6.01 9.29
N MET A 14 13.47 -5.27 10.25
CA MET A 14 12.50 -4.21 9.99
C MET A 14 13.03 -3.15 9.04
N ARG A 15 14.29 -2.73 9.23
CA ARG A 15 14.95 -1.76 8.36
C ARG A 15 15.11 -2.30 6.93
N GLU A 16 15.53 -3.56 6.76
CA GLU A 16 15.64 -4.19 5.44
C GLU A 16 14.30 -4.25 4.71
N LEU A 17 13.25 -4.70 5.38
CA LEU A 17 11.90 -4.77 4.82
C LEU A 17 11.39 -3.39 4.42
N SER A 18 11.71 -2.36 5.23
CA SER A 18 11.36 -0.98 4.93
C SER A 18 12.07 -0.46 3.68
N LEU A 19 13.35 -0.82 3.48
CA LEU A 19 14.07 -0.49 2.24
C LEU A 19 13.52 -1.24 1.03
N GLN A 20 13.07 -2.49 1.21
CA GLN A 20 12.41 -3.25 0.15
C GLN A 20 11.08 -2.61 -0.27
N LEU A 21 10.29 -2.07 0.66
CA LEU A 21 9.07 -1.30 0.34
C LEU A 21 9.38 -0.07 -0.52
N ILE A 22 10.42 0.68 -0.18
CA ILE A 22 10.83 1.88 -0.95
C ILE A 22 11.27 1.48 -2.36
N GLY A 23 11.96 0.35 -2.50
CA GLY A 23 12.46 -0.15 -3.78
C GLY A 23 11.45 -0.96 -4.59
N LEU A 24 10.20 -1.09 -4.13
CA LEU A 24 9.21 -1.95 -4.76
C LEU A 24 8.70 -1.34 -6.06
N ASP A 25 8.80 -2.08 -7.18
CA ASP A 25 8.29 -1.65 -8.47
C ASP A 25 6.80 -1.97 -8.61
N LEU A 26 5.98 -0.92 -8.67
CA LEU A 26 4.52 -1.00 -8.78
C LEU A 26 4.00 -1.51 -10.14
N SER A 27 4.89 -1.69 -11.12
CA SER A 27 4.54 -2.19 -12.45
C SER A 27 4.63 -3.71 -12.58
N GLU A 28 5.22 -4.40 -11.60
CA GLU A 28 5.37 -5.85 -11.63
C GLU A 28 4.05 -6.58 -11.38
N ALA A 29 3.82 -7.67 -12.12
CA ALA A 29 2.57 -8.44 -12.01
C ALA A 29 2.39 -9.10 -10.63
N ASP A 30 3.47 -9.34 -9.90
CA ASP A 30 3.51 -9.94 -8.57
C ASP A 30 3.70 -8.91 -7.44
N VAL A 31 3.62 -7.61 -7.75
CA VAL A 31 3.87 -6.55 -6.76
C VAL A 31 2.97 -6.67 -5.52
N ASN A 32 1.71 -7.04 -5.69
CA ASN A 32 0.78 -7.16 -4.57
C ASN A 32 1.17 -8.30 -3.63
N GLU A 33 1.65 -9.42 -4.16
CA GLU A 33 2.11 -10.56 -3.35
C GLU A 33 3.41 -10.21 -2.61
N LYS A 34 4.33 -9.51 -3.26
CA LYS A 34 5.55 -8.98 -2.63
C LYS A 34 5.23 -7.97 -1.53
N LEU A 35 4.32 -7.04 -1.80
CA LEU A 35 3.87 -6.03 -0.85
C LEU A 35 3.24 -6.69 0.39
N ASP A 36 2.30 -7.61 0.18
CA ASP A 36 1.63 -8.34 1.26
C ASP A 36 2.65 -9.14 2.09
N SER A 37 3.58 -9.83 1.44
CA SER A 37 4.64 -10.58 2.13
C SER A 37 5.53 -9.67 2.99
N ILE A 38 5.90 -8.49 2.49
CA ILE A 38 6.74 -7.56 3.24
C ILE A 38 5.98 -7.00 4.45
N LEU A 39 4.72 -6.61 4.25
CA LEU A 39 3.87 -6.05 5.32
C LEU A 39 3.56 -7.08 6.40
N ASP A 40 3.27 -8.34 6.02
CA ASP A 40 3.03 -9.42 6.98
C ASP A 40 4.28 -9.76 7.80
N GLU A 41 5.46 -9.71 7.19
CA GLU A 41 6.73 -9.88 7.91
C GLU A 41 6.97 -8.72 8.87
N GLN A 42 6.79 -7.47 8.43
CA GLN A 42 6.92 -6.29 9.30
C GLN A 42 5.98 -6.37 10.50
N ARG A 43 4.73 -6.78 10.28
CA ARG A 43 3.74 -6.96 11.34
C ARG A 43 4.18 -8.01 12.36
N ARG A 44 4.69 -9.16 11.90
CA ARG A 44 5.19 -10.23 12.78
C ARG A 44 6.34 -9.76 13.65
N ILE A 45 7.29 -9.04 13.07
CA ILE A 45 8.44 -8.52 13.81
C ILE A 45 8.00 -7.45 14.84
N CYS A 46 7.09 -6.54 14.48
CA CYS A 46 6.55 -5.58 15.45
C CYS A 46 5.91 -6.28 16.67
N ILE A 47 5.13 -7.34 16.45
CA ILE A 47 4.53 -8.13 17.55
C ILE A 47 5.62 -8.79 18.41
N ALA A 48 6.65 -9.37 17.79
CA ALA A 48 7.76 -9.99 18.53
C ALA A 48 8.49 -8.96 19.40
N MET A 49 8.79 -7.78 18.86
CA MET A 49 9.44 -6.70 19.59
C MET A 49 8.58 -6.17 20.75
N ASP A 50 7.26 -6.04 20.55
CA ASP A 50 6.33 -5.62 21.60
C ASP A 50 6.23 -6.67 22.72
N ASN A 51 6.18 -7.95 22.39
CA ASN A 51 6.18 -9.04 23.38
C ASN A 51 7.46 -9.03 24.23
N VAL A 52 8.63 -8.86 23.59
CA VAL A 52 9.90 -8.78 24.31
C VAL A 52 9.94 -7.57 25.24
N VAL A 53 9.37 -6.44 24.80
CA VAL A 53 9.24 -5.23 25.62
C VAL A 53 8.30 -5.43 26.81
N GLU A 54 7.18 -6.13 26.61
CA GLU A 54 6.23 -6.46 27.66
C GLU A 54 6.81 -7.43 28.69
N GLU A 55 7.49 -8.48 28.24
CA GLU A 55 8.12 -9.49 29.10
C GLU A 55 9.30 -8.95 29.91
N SER A 56 10.13 -8.09 29.30
CA SER A 56 11.37 -7.61 29.92
C SER A 56 11.19 -6.28 30.67
N GLY A 57 10.15 -5.53 30.33
CA GLY A 57 9.94 -4.15 30.78
C GLY A 57 10.89 -3.17 30.09
N MET A 58 10.32 -2.15 29.42
CA MET A 58 11.08 -1.17 28.63
C MET A 58 12.26 -0.53 29.39
N SER A 59 12.14 -0.35 30.71
CA SER A 59 13.17 0.27 31.55
C SER A 59 14.50 -0.50 31.56
N GLN A 60 14.47 -1.81 31.35
CA GLN A 60 15.64 -2.70 31.43
C GLN A 60 16.53 -2.63 30.18
N PHE A 61 16.05 -2.03 29.10
CA PHE A 61 16.85 -1.92 27.88
C PHE A 61 17.86 -0.77 27.92
N PRO A 62 19.07 -0.97 27.36
CA PRO A 62 20.01 0.10 27.07
C PRO A 62 19.37 1.19 26.20
N PHE A 63 19.86 2.43 26.31
CA PHE A 63 19.36 3.57 25.55
C PHE A 63 19.34 3.32 24.03
N GLU A 64 20.36 2.66 23.49
CA GLU A 64 20.47 2.36 22.07
C GLU A 64 19.33 1.45 21.59
N ILE A 65 18.98 0.42 22.36
CA ILE A 65 17.85 -0.47 22.06
C ILE A 65 16.55 0.32 22.10
N LYS A 66 16.36 1.20 23.10
CA LYS A 66 15.17 2.07 23.18
C LYS A 66 15.03 2.97 21.96
N ARG A 67 16.13 3.55 21.49
CA ARG A 67 16.16 4.38 20.28
C ARG A 67 15.76 3.57 19.04
N ILE A 68 16.36 2.39 18.87
CA ILE A 68 16.07 1.48 17.76
C ILE A 68 14.59 1.04 17.75
N LEU A 69 14.03 0.70 18.92
CA LEU A 69 12.60 0.38 19.06
C LEU A 69 11.70 1.55 18.62
N SER A 70 12.06 2.78 18.99
CA SER A 70 11.34 3.99 18.59
C SER A 70 11.41 4.21 17.07
N GLU A 71 12.61 4.12 16.50
CA GLU A 71 12.84 4.26 15.05
C GLU A 71 12.03 3.21 14.25
N CYS A 72 11.95 1.96 14.74
CA CYS A 72 11.15 0.91 14.11
C CYS A 72 9.64 1.20 14.18
N LYS A 73 9.15 1.72 15.32
CA LYS A 73 7.73 2.13 15.45
C LYS A 73 7.38 3.30 14.55
N GLU A 74 8.26 4.29 14.46
CA GLU A 74 8.09 5.45 13.56
C GLU A 74 8.08 5.03 12.09
N MET A 75 9.00 4.16 11.66
CA MET A 75 8.98 3.61 10.30
C MET A 75 7.67 2.87 10.01
N SER A 76 7.27 1.91 10.84
CA SER A 76 6.02 1.16 10.63
C SER A 76 4.78 2.07 10.59
N SER A 77 4.75 3.14 11.39
CA SER A 77 3.65 4.12 11.37
C SER A 77 3.66 5.00 10.12
N GLY A 78 4.84 5.47 9.71
CA GLY A 78 5.03 6.28 8.51
C GLY A 78 4.64 5.53 7.23
N PHE A 79 5.13 4.29 7.07
CA PHE A 79 4.81 3.46 5.90
C PHE A 79 3.32 3.11 5.82
N ASN A 80 2.69 2.76 6.95
CA ASN A 80 1.24 2.50 6.97
C ASN A 80 0.43 3.73 6.56
N THR A 81 0.86 4.93 6.96
CA THR A 81 0.18 6.18 6.61
C THR A 81 0.28 6.45 5.10
N ILE A 82 1.46 6.27 4.51
CA ILE A 82 1.69 6.45 3.07
C ILE A 82 0.87 5.43 2.27
N LEU A 83 0.91 4.15 2.65
CA LEU A 83 0.16 3.09 1.97
C LEU A 83 -1.37 3.31 2.05
N LEU A 84 -1.87 3.80 3.19
CA LEU A 84 -3.29 4.16 3.33
C LEU A 84 -3.68 5.33 2.42
N GLN A 85 -2.80 6.33 2.28
CA GLN A 85 -3.04 7.48 1.40
C GLN A 85 -3.02 7.07 -0.07
N GLU A 86 -2.01 6.31 -0.51
CA GLU A 86 -1.90 5.82 -1.89
C GLU A 86 -3.06 4.89 -2.26
N LYS A 87 -3.45 3.97 -1.37
CA LYS A 87 -4.62 3.10 -1.58
C LYS A 87 -5.91 3.91 -1.75
N LYS A 88 -6.09 4.96 -0.94
CA LYS A 88 -7.25 5.85 -1.05
C LYS A 88 -7.25 6.60 -2.39
N ALA A 89 -6.10 7.15 -2.79
CA ALA A 89 -5.95 7.84 -4.07
C ALA A 89 -6.24 6.92 -5.27
N ALA A 90 -5.73 5.68 -5.26
CA ALA A 90 -6.00 4.68 -6.28
C ALA A 90 -7.50 4.31 -6.36
N GLN A 91 -8.17 4.19 -5.21
CA GLN A 91 -9.62 3.94 -5.15
C GLN A 91 -10.44 5.11 -5.72
N GLU A 92 -10.07 6.34 -5.41
CA GLU A 92 -10.72 7.54 -5.94
C GLU A 92 -10.56 7.65 -7.46
N GLN A 93 -9.37 7.34 -8.00
CA GLN A 93 -9.13 7.28 -9.44
C GLN A 93 -9.97 6.19 -10.12
N LEU A 94 -10.05 4.99 -9.54
CA LEU A 94 -10.88 3.89 -10.05
C LEU A 94 -12.37 4.26 -10.08
N GLN A 95 -12.88 4.92 -9.03
CA GLN A 95 -14.25 5.42 -8.99
C GLN A 95 -14.49 6.46 -10.08
N SER A 96 -13.57 7.41 -10.25
CA SER A 96 -13.62 8.42 -11.30
C SER A 96 -13.69 7.77 -12.70
N ILE A 97 -12.79 6.84 -13.00
CA ILE A 97 -12.76 6.10 -14.28
C ILE A 97 -14.06 5.31 -14.49
N THR A 98 -14.60 4.68 -13.44
CA THR A 98 -15.85 3.91 -13.50
C THR A 98 -17.05 4.82 -13.79
N HIS A 99 -17.10 6.00 -13.18
CA HIS A 99 -18.10 7.02 -13.46
C HIS A 99 -17.97 7.59 -14.88
N THR A 100 -16.74 7.83 -15.36
CA THR A 100 -16.51 8.26 -16.75
C THR A 100 -16.92 7.18 -17.75
N LYS A 101 -16.63 5.90 -17.49
CA LYS A 101 -17.08 4.77 -18.33
C LYS A 101 -18.60 4.62 -18.32
N ARG A 102 -19.27 4.75 -17.17
CA ARG A 102 -20.74 4.73 -17.09
C ARG A 102 -21.38 5.89 -17.85
N ALA A 103 -20.85 7.11 -17.69
CA ALA A 103 -21.31 8.27 -18.44
C ALA A 103 -21.11 8.08 -19.95
N ARG A 104 -19.96 7.53 -20.37
CA ARG A 104 -19.68 7.28 -21.80
C ARG A 104 -20.60 6.19 -22.39
N ASN A 105 -20.95 5.17 -21.61
CA ASN A 105 -21.90 4.14 -22.03
C ASN A 105 -23.36 4.63 -22.04
N SER A 106 -23.77 5.53 -21.15
CA SER A 106 -25.10 6.15 -21.24
C SER A 106 -25.22 7.07 -22.45
N TYR A 107 -24.16 7.82 -22.79
CA TYR A 107 -24.13 8.64 -24.01
C TYR A 107 -24.10 7.81 -25.31
N GLN A 108 -23.53 6.59 -25.32
CA GLN A 108 -23.53 5.72 -26.50
C GLN A 108 -24.82 4.91 -26.69
N GLN A 109 -25.62 4.68 -25.64
CA GLN A 109 -26.91 4.01 -25.78
C GLN A 109 -28.03 4.95 -26.26
N ASP A 110 -27.91 6.26 -26.05
CA ASP A 110 -28.86 7.25 -26.58
C ASP A 110 -28.62 7.61 -28.06
N ASP A 111 -27.47 7.26 -28.64
CA ASP A 111 -27.07 7.65 -30.02
C ASP A 111 -27.34 6.56 -31.09
N MET A 112 -27.95 5.42 -30.72
CA MET A 112 -28.34 4.34 -31.65
C MET A 112 -29.81 4.38 -32.11
N MET A 113 -30.56 5.44 -31.80
CA MET A 113 -31.92 5.63 -32.31
C MET A 113 -32.12 7.06 -32.85
N GLN A 114 -32.24 7.14 -34.18
CA GLN A 114 -32.65 8.29 -35.02
C GLN A 114 -31.55 9.21 -35.58
N THR A 115 -30.78 8.69 -36.55
CA THR A 115 -30.44 9.49 -37.74
C THR A 115 -31.47 9.23 -38.85
N PRO A 116 -32.38 10.16 -39.19
CA PRO A 116 -33.11 10.06 -40.43
C PRO A 116 -32.17 10.41 -41.59
N ALA A 117 -31.65 9.38 -42.26
CA ALA A 117 -31.09 9.52 -43.59
C ALA A 117 -32.23 9.78 -44.58
N LEU A 118 -32.30 11.00 -45.13
CA LEU A 118 -33.06 11.28 -46.35
C LEU A 118 -32.12 11.93 -47.36
N PHE A 119 -31.44 11.07 -48.13
CA PHE A 119 -30.92 11.44 -49.43
C PHE A 119 -31.95 10.99 -50.48
N ILE A 120 -32.64 11.94 -51.12
CA ILE A 120 -33.23 11.69 -52.44
C ILE A 120 -32.69 12.74 -53.43
N ASN A 121 -32.23 12.17 -54.54
CA ASN A 121 -31.48 12.73 -55.64
C ASN A 121 -32.10 13.95 -56.34
N LYS A 122 -31.20 14.79 -56.87
CA LYS A 122 -31.46 15.64 -58.04
C LYS A 122 -31.69 14.75 -59.29
N GLN A 123 -32.76 15.01 -60.05
CA GLN A 123 -32.78 15.09 -61.53
C GLN A 123 -34.23 15.27 -62.03
N GLY A 124 -34.46 16.30 -62.86
CA GLY A 124 -35.74 16.62 -63.51
C GLY A 124 -36.07 18.10 -63.46
#